data_AF-A0A1Y5XMB3-F1
#
_entry.id   AF-A0A1Y5XMB3-F1
#
_cell.length_a   1.000
_cell.length_b   1.000
_cell.length_c   1.000
_cell.angle_alpha   90.00
_cell.angle_beta   90.00
_cell.angle_gamma   90.00
#
_symmetry.space_group_name_H-M   'P 1'
#
loop_
_entity.id
_entity.type
_entity.pdbx_description
1 polymer ?
#
loop_
_entity_poly.entity_id
_entity_poly.type
_entity_poly.pdbx_seq_one_letter_code
_entity_poly.pdbx_strand_id
1 'polypeptide(L)'
;MNDRIPQGLVGTGRVPLVNLIISFDTYECFLVQLGPVGPSCPRVALAAGPGGLEQLGPGIESATKSALGLVVTYVGVMSFEVTSTAIDMYVLVSAREPATWPIGTTLMTLPELVRAGADISLIGLFQAAASRAEAERFALKIGGPVRHALARTVEHLEERFTVEDGRAGWSQYLSNDAVGVMSSAQGLLALAHASVASRYIEPVARCLEQAQNPDGGWQVKHSLHGEPTQISITESTCYCLWALVESGRTEECIAVSSGAAWLMNTQRPSGGWGVSERSAEAQVIATAFAVRMLARLGNRGAVGRGVQWLRDNQREDGSWPLDRAVVSPTEPDLSPPAPTAHAVIALLSAGVPANDNAIIQGVAYLRRRFNSAGVEPWRSALSDTLVDPRTDSRLIFRHYTTPWALVALSQAGASLSDPLVQRGILQLLAQQMPSGAWRCNATVPASPTMWAAHDTVFALKTVVSIGVRILQSAPVLGLTTASLESMMMSFLLTNGSPWPGAQEAMGA
;
A
#
# COMPACT_ATOMS: atom_id res chain seq x y z
N MET A 1 21.49 2.89 -2.86
CA MET A 1 22.85 2.37 -3.12
C MET A 1 22.99 2.04 -4.60
N ASN A 2 23.80 2.85 -5.29
CA ASN A 2 24.53 2.63 -6.55
C ASN A 2 23.77 2.44 -7.88
N ASP A 3 23.32 3.58 -8.43
CA ASP A 3 22.78 3.84 -9.77
C ASP A 3 23.79 3.76 -10.95
N ARG A 4 24.97 3.17 -10.78
CA ARG A 4 25.93 3.03 -11.89
C ARG A 4 26.68 1.73 -11.77
N ILE A 5 26.70 0.96 -12.87
CA ILE A 5 27.82 0.04 -13.11
C ILE A 5 29.10 0.88 -12.90
N PRO A 6 30.05 0.45 -12.05
CA PRO A 6 31.25 1.23 -11.75
C PRO A 6 31.83 1.80 -13.03
N GLN A 7 32.05 3.12 -13.10
CA GLN A 7 32.54 3.81 -14.30
C GLN A 7 33.86 3.23 -14.86
N GLY A 8 34.55 2.36 -14.09
CA GLY A 8 35.70 1.59 -14.54
C GLY A 8 35.42 0.41 -15.48
N LEU A 9 34.17 0.01 -15.74
CA LEU A 9 33.85 -1.16 -16.60
C LEU A 9 33.72 -0.83 -18.09
N VAL A 10 33.62 0.45 -18.47
CA VAL A 10 33.45 0.89 -19.87
C VAL A 10 34.77 0.90 -20.64
N GLY A 11 35.91 0.62 -19.99
CA GLY A 11 37.25 0.70 -20.61
C GLY A 11 38.09 -0.57 -20.62
N THR A 12 37.61 -1.72 -20.10
CA THR A 12 38.48 -2.88 -19.81
C THR A 12 38.55 -3.95 -20.92
N GLY A 13 37.84 -3.80 -22.04
CA GLY A 13 37.80 -4.82 -23.11
C GLY A 13 37.18 -6.16 -22.69
N ARG A 14 36.45 -6.19 -21.57
CA ARG A 14 35.78 -7.39 -21.05
C ARG A 14 34.40 -7.51 -21.68
N VAL A 15 34.09 -8.65 -22.30
CA VAL A 15 32.78 -8.92 -22.91
C VAL A 15 31.81 -9.34 -21.79
N PRO A 16 30.69 -8.61 -21.57
CA PRO A 16 29.69 -9.05 -20.61
C PRO A 16 28.98 -10.31 -21.13
N LEU A 17 28.95 -11.35 -20.30
CA LEU A 17 28.18 -12.56 -20.54
C LEU A 17 26.78 -12.36 -19.96
N VAL A 18 25.77 -12.57 -20.80
CA VAL A 18 24.38 -12.38 -20.41
C VAL A 18 23.72 -13.74 -20.24
N ASN A 19 23.32 -14.03 -19.01
CA ASN A 19 22.54 -15.17 -18.60
C ASN A 19 21.05 -14.78 -18.71
N LEU A 20 20.32 -15.40 -19.64
CA LEU A 20 18.93 -15.07 -19.93
C LEU A 20 17.99 -15.89 -19.04
N ILE A 21 17.09 -15.20 -18.35
CA ILE A 21 15.90 -15.77 -17.73
C ILE A 21 14.75 -15.47 -18.69
N ILE A 22 14.36 -16.46 -19.48
CA ILE A 22 13.39 -16.27 -20.57
C ILE A 22 12.03 -16.76 -20.08
N SER A 23 11.12 -15.82 -19.80
CA SER A 23 9.71 -16.12 -19.54
C SER A 23 8.91 -16.04 -20.83
N PHE A 24 7.82 -16.80 -20.93
CA PHE A 24 6.89 -16.72 -22.06
C PHE A 24 5.55 -16.16 -21.62
N ASP A 25 4.96 -15.29 -22.45
CA ASP A 25 3.68 -14.64 -22.14
C ASP A 25 2.53 -15.64 -21.86
N THR A 26 2.60 -16.82 -22.48
CA THR A 26 1.56 -17.86 -22.46
C THR A 26 1.79 -18.97 -21.46
N TYR A 27 2.98 -19.05 -20.83
CA TYR A 27 3.35 -20.20 -20.01
C TYR A 27 3.90 -19.79 -18.65
N GLU A 28 3.65 -20.60 -17.62
CA GLU A 28 4.32 -20.49 -16.31
C GLU A 28 5.62 -21.31 -16.26
N CYS A 29 6.37 -21.28 -17.35
CA CYS A 29 7.65 -21.97 -17.45
C CYS A 29 8.72 -21.05 -18.06
N PHE A 30 9.96 -21.45 -17.86
CA PHE A 30 11.13 -20.73 -18.32
C PHE A 30 11.93 -21.58 -19.28
N LEU A 31 12.59 -20.93 -20.25
CA LEU A 31 13.56 -21.64 -21.09
C LEU A 31 14.85 -21.88 -20.30
N VAL A 32 15.25 -23.14 -20.23
CA VAL A 32 16.40 -23.60 -19.46
C VAL A 32 17.33 -24.38 -20.38
N GLN A 33 18.63 -24.15 -20.24
CA GLN A 33 19.66 -24.89 -20.96
C GLN A 33 20.12 -26.09 -20.13
N LEU A 34 20.12 -27.27 -20.75
CA LEU A 34 20.55 -28.52 -20.13
C LEU A 34 22.07 -28.69 -20.31
N GLY A 35 22.80 -28.65 -19.19
CA GLY A 35 24.24 -28.88 -19.16
C GLY A 35 24.64 -30.14 -18.39
N PRO A 36 25.91 -30.57 -18.49
CA PRO A 36 26.42 -31.73 -17.77
C PRO A 36 26.41 -31.58 -16.24
N VAL A 37 26.34 -30.34 -15.75
CA VAL A 37 26.26 -29.97 -14.32
C VAL A 37 24.83 -29.62 -13.87
N GLY A 38 23.83 -29.84 -14.73
CA GLY A 38 22.42 -29.56 -14.44
C GLY A 38 21.84 -28.39 -15.24
N PRO A 39 20.63 -27.94 -14.87
CA PRO A 39 19.92 -26.86 -15.56
C PRO A 39 20.60 -25.49 -15.34
N SER A 40 20.64 -24.66 -16.37
CA SER A 40 21.26 -23.31 -16.35
C SER A 40 20.52 -22.32 -17.25
N CYS A 41 20.81 -21.02 -17.13
CA CYS A 41 20.30 -20.02 -18.06
C CYS A 41 20.91 -20.21 -19.47
N PRO A 42 20.13 -20.07 -20.55
CA PRO A 42 20.67 -19.79 -21.86
C PRO A 42 21.59 -18.57 -21.83
N ARG A 43 22.74 -18.65 -22.52
CA ARG A 43 23.76 -17.60 -22.50
C ARG A 43 23.95 -16.93 -23.86
N VAL A 44 24.09 -15.62 -23.85
CA VAL A 44 24.45 -14.83 -25.04
C VAL A 44 25.60 -13.86 -24.72
N ALA A 45 26.45 -13.60 -25.71
CA ALA A 45 27.52 -12.61 -25.60
C ALA A 45 27.04 -11.29 -26.22
N LEU A 46 27.25 -10.18 -25.51
CA LEU A 46 27.02 -8.86 -26.08
C LEU A 46 28.25 -8.41 -26.88
N ALA A 47 28.08 -8.04 -28.15
CA ALA A 47 29.17 -7.48 -28.93
C ALA A 47 29.61 -6.13 -28.35
N ALA A 48 30.93 -5.91 -28.23
CA ALA A 48 31.49 -4.64 -27.77
C ALA A 48 31.26 -3.55 -28.84
N GLY A 49 30.18 -2.78 -28.70
CA GLY A 49 29.85 -1.65 -29.58
C GLY A 49 30.31 -0.30 -28.97
N PRO A 50 30.56 0.75 -29.80
CA PRO A 50 31.08 2.05 -29.34
C PRO A 50 30.11 2.88 -28.45
N GLY A 51 28.93 2.37 -28.11
CA GLY A 51 27.82 3.14 -27.51
C GLY A 51 27.63 3.03 -26.00
N GLY A 52 28.46 2.28 -25.28
CA GLY A 52 28.28 2.09 -23.83
C GLY A 52 26.93 1.44 -23.44
N LEU A 53 26.64 1.43 -22.14
CA LEU A 53 25.47 0.75 -21.53
C LEU A 53 24.09 1.34 -21.90
N GLU A 54 24.04 2.40 -22.70
CA GLU A 54 22.80 3.06 -23.12
C GLU A 54 21.98 2.25 -24.15
N GLN A 55 22.53 1.13 -24.66
CA GLN A 55 21.88 0.25 -25.64
C GLN A 55 21.69 -1.20 -25.15
N LEU A 56 21.70 -1.43 -23.82
CA LEU A 56 21.66 -2.77 -23.24
C LEU A 56 20.45 -3.60 -23.74
N GLY A 57 19.24 -3.04 -23.68
CA GLY A 57 18.02 -3.72 -24.13
C GLY A 57 18.08 -4.16 -25.60
N PRO A 58 18.19 -3.22 -26.56
CA PRO A 58 18.29 -3.56 -27.99
C PRO A 58 19.47 -4.49 -28.32
N GLY A 59 20.60 -4.34 -27.61
CA GLY A 59 21.76 -5.21 -27.76
C GLY A 59 21.46 -6.65 -27.34
N ILE A 60 20.78 -6.85 -26.20
CA ILE A 60 20.37 -8.17 -25.70
C ILE A 60 19.34 -8.79 -26.64
N GLU A 61 18.36 -8.02 -27.10
CA GLU A 61 17.33 -8.50 -28.04
C GLU A 61 17.96 -8.99 -29.35
N SER A 62 18.90 -8.21 -29.89
CA SER A 62 19.65 -8.57 -31.10
C SER A 62 20.53 -9.82 -30.89
N ALA A 63 21.30 -9.85 -29.80
CA ALA A 63 22.15 -10.99 -29.46
C ALA A 63 21.34 -12.27 -29.25
N THR A 64 20.18 -12.18 -28.59
CA THR A 64 19.27 -13.30 -28.35
C THR A 64 18.69 -13.84 -29.65
N LYS A 65 18.27 -12.96 -30.55
CA LYS A 65 17.79 -13.35 -31.88
C LYS A 65 18.90 -14.03 -32.69
N SER A 66 20.12 -13.50 -32.65
CA SER A 66 21.25 -14.07 -33.40
C SER A 66 21.71 -15.42 -32.85
N ALA A 67 21.77 -15.58 -31.52
CA ALA A 67 22.33 -16.76 -30.88
C ALA A 67 21.31 -17.89 -30.70
N LEU A 68 20.06 -17.55 -30.40
CA LEU A 68 19.01 -18.52 -30.06
C LEU A 68 17.86 -18.53 -31.08
N GLY A 69 17.81 -17.62 -32.04
CA GLY A 69 16.68 -17.51 -32.97
C GLY A 69 15.40 -16.98 -32.32
N LEU A 70 15.47 -16.50 -31.07
CA LEU A 70 14.31 -16.04 -30.30
C LEU A 70 14.13 -14.53 -30.44
N VAL A 71 12.90 -14.11 -30.75
CA VAL A 71 12.50 -12.71 -30.64
C VAL A 71 12.03 -12.49 -29.20
N VAL A 72 12.75 -11.62 -28.50
CA VAL A 72 12.50 -11.31 -27.10
C VAL A 72 12.32 -9.82 -26.91
N THR A 73 11.63 -9.44 -25.85
CA THR A 73 11.55 -8.08 -25.33
C THR A 73 12.36 -8.03 -24.04
N TYR A 74 13.31 -7.11 -23.95
CA TYR A 74 14.08 -6.90 -22.73
C TYR A 74 13.17 -6.38 -21.60
N VAL A 75 13.26 -6.98 -20.40
CA VAL A 75 12.49 -6.56 -19.22
C VAL A 75 13.37 -5.83 -18.21
N GLY A 76 14.51 -6.40 -17.84
CA GLY A 76 15.39 -5.79 -16.84
C GLY A 76 16.53 -6.69 -16.36
N VAL A 77 17.51 -6.09 -15.68
CA VAL A 77 18.59 -6.82 -15.02
C VAL A 77 18.08 -7.32 -13.67
N MET A 78 18.27 -8.60 -13.38
CA MET A 78 17.85 -9.23 -12.12
C MET A 78 19.00 -9.26 -11.10
N SER A 79 20.21 -9.54 -11.58
CA SER A 79 21.43 -9.58 -10.77
C SER A 79 22.64 -9.45 -11.69
N PHE A 80 23.79 -9.09 -11.12
CA PHE A 80 25.06 -9.21 -11.81
C PHE A 80 26.16 -9.60 -10.83
N GLU A 81 27.09 -10.41 -11.31
CA GLU A 81 28.30 -10.78 -10.60
C GLU A 81 29.51 -10.26 -11.37
N VAL A 82 30.43 -9.61 -10.65
CA VAL A 82 31.68 -9.12 -11.23
C VAL A 82 32.79 -10.04 -10.76
N THR A 83 33.38 -10.78 -11.69
CA THR A 83 34.56 -11.62 -11.44
C THR A 83 35.83 -10.91 -11.90
N SER A 84 37.00 -11.51 -11.61
CA SER A 84 38.28 -11.01 -12.11
C SER A 84 38.37 -11.00 -13.64
N THR A 85 37.58 -11.83 -14.33
CA THR A 85 37.67 -12.08 -15.78
C THR A 85 36.42 -11.71 -16.56
N ALA A 86 35.25 -11.62 -15.93
CA ALA A 86 33.97 -11.41 -16.62
C ALA A 86 32.96 -10.61 -15.78
N ILE A 87 31.94 -10.09 -16.46
CA ILE A 87 30.69 -9.63 -15.83
C ILE A 87 29.62 -10.63 -16.25
N ASP A 88 29.10 -11.39 -15.28
CA ASP A 88 27.95 -12.27 -15.48
C ASP A 88 26.69 -11.49 -15.12
N MET A 89 25.90 -11.14 -16.13
CA MET A 89 24.65 -10.40 -15.95
C MET A 89 23.47 -11.36 -16.10
N TYR A 90 22.55 -11.37 -15.14
CA TYR A 90 21.30 -12.12 -15.22
C TYR A 90 20.18 -11.19 -15.64
N VAL A 91 19.55 -11.48 -16.77
CA VAL A 91 18.59 -10.59 -17.40
C VAL A 91 17.27 -11.31 -17.63
N LEU A 92 16.18 -10.69 -17.18
CA LEU A 92 14.84 -11.14 -17.51
C LEU A 92 14.45 -10.60 -18.89
N VAL A 93 13.98 -11.51 -19.74
CA VAL A 93 13.40 -11.18 -21.05
C VAL A 93 12.08 -11.91 -21.21
N SER A 94 11.11 -11.28 -21.87
CA SER A 94 9.88 -11.96 -22.29
C SER A 94 10.00 -12.40 -23.74
N ALA A 95 9.52 -13.61 -24.05
CA ALA A 95 9.52 -14.18 -25.37
C ALA A 95 8.11 -14.63 -25.77
N ARG A 96 7.83 -14.58 -27.08
CA ARG A 96 6.69 -15.31 -27.65
C ARG A 96 7.13 -16.73 -27.99
N GLU A 97 6.17 -17.66 -28.02
CA GLU A 97 6.43 -19.04 -28.41
C GLU A 97 7.08 -19.07 -29.81
N PRO A 98 8.28 -19.67 -29.96
CA PRO A 98 8.96 -19.74 -31.24
C PRO A 98 8.42 -20.91 -32.07
N ALA A 99 8.53 -20.81 -33.40
CA ALA A 99 8.22 -21.94 -34.28
C ALA A 99 9.18 -23.13 -34.10
N THR A 100 10.41 -22.85 -33.63
CA THR A 100 11.43 -23.87 -33.33
C THR A 100 12.15 -23.51 -32.04
N TRP A 101 12.30 -24.49 -31.16
CA TRP A 101 13.00 -24.31 -29.88
C TRP A 101 14.53 -24.37 -30.07
N PRO A 102 15.31 -23.55 -29.36
CA PRO A 102 16.76 -23.60 -29.42
C PRO A 102 17.30 -24.98 -29.01
N ILE A 103 18.34 -25.45 -29.70
CA ILE A 103 18.93 -26.77 -29.46
C ILE A 103 19.49 -26.84 -28.03
N GLY A 104 19.26 -27.97 -27.34
CA GLY A 104 19.77 -28.20 -25.98
C GLY A 104 19.02 -27.43 -24.90
N THR A 105 17.86 -26.83 -25.24
CA THR A 105 16.99 -26.16 -24.28
C THR A 105 15.71 -26.95 -24.04
N THR A 106 15.10 -26.70 -22.88
CA THR A 106 13.80 -27.26 -22.51
C THR A 106 13.03 -26.23 -21.67
N LEU A 107 11.72 -26.39 -21.58
CA LEU A 107 10.89 -25.59 -20.70
C LEU A 107 10.80 -26.26 -19.34
N MET A 108 11.02 -25.48 -18.28
CA MET A 108 10.80 -25.95 -16.91
C MET A 108 10.01 -24.94 -16.10
N THR A 109 9.09 -25.46 -15.31
CA THR A 109 8.47 -24.74 -14.19
C THR A 109 9.45 -24.62 -13.02
N LEU A 110 9.18 -23.72 -12.08
CA LEU A 110 9.97 -23.59 -10.85
C LEU A 110 10.08 -24.91 -10.05
N PRO A 111 8.99 -25.68 -9.82
CA PRO A 111 9.10 -26.99 -9.17
C PRO A 111 9.96 -28.00 -9.94
N GLU A 112 9.94 -27.95 -11.28
CA GLU A 112 10.79 -28.82 -12.11
C GLU A 112 12.27 -28.47 -12.00
N LEU A 113 12.61 -27.18 -11.99
CA LEU A 113 13.97 -26.70 -11.74
C LEU A 113 14.51 -27.18 -10.39
N VAL A 114 13.70 -27.08 -9.33
CA VAL A 114 14.06 -27.57 -7.99
C VAL A 114 14.29 -29.10 -8.02
N ARG A 115 13.37 -29.86 -8.64
CA ARG A 115 13.51 -31.32 -8.76
C ARG A 115 14.71 -31.74 -9.60
N ALA A 116 15.09 -30.95 -10.59
CA ALA A 116 16.24 -31.18 -11.45
C ALA A 116 17.58 -30.81 -10.78
N GLY A 117 17.57 -30.36 -9.51
CA GLY A 117 18.78 -30.06 -8.75
C GLY A 117 19.47 -28.76 -9.18
N ALA A 118 18.71 -27.78 -9.69
CA ALA A 118 19.25 -26.46 -9.99
C ALA A 118 19.84 -25.78 -8.74
N ASP A 119 20.86 -24.94 -8.94
CA ASP A 119 21.50 -24.18 -7.87
C ASP A 119 20.50 -23.24 -7.15
N ILE A 120 20.68 -23.04 -5.84
CA ILE A 120 19.75 -22.26 -5.02
C ILE A 120 19.69 -20.78 -5.40
N SER A 121 20.81 -20.20 -5.84
CA SER A 121 20.85 -18.81 -6.33
C SER A 121 20.11 -18.71 -7.65
N LEU A 122 20.25 -19.71 -8.52
CA LEU A 122 19.49 -19.78 -9.77
C LEU A 122 17.98 -19.92 -9.52
N ILE A 123 17.58 -20.78 -8.58
CA ILE A 123 16.18 -20.92 -8.15
C ILE A 123 15.65 -19.57 -7.65
N GLY A 124 16.41 -18.85 -6.81
CA GLY A 124 16.02 -17.53 -6.31
C GLY A 124 15.82 -16.50 -7.43
N LEU A 125 16.67 -16.50 -8.46
CA LEU A 125 16.53 -15.64 -9.63
C LEU A 125 15.26 -15.94 -10.44
N PHE A 126 14.97 -17.22 -10.69
CA PHE A 126 13.75 -17.62 -11.42
C PHE A 126 12.49 -17.34 -10.60
N GLN A 127 12.55 -17.49 -9.27
CA GLN A 127 11.44 -17.12 -8.37
C GLN A 127 11.16 -15.62 -8.39
N ALA A 128 12.22 -14.80 -8.37
CA ALA A 128 12.09 -13.36 -8.48
C ALA A 128 11.52 -12.95 -9.85
N ALA A 129 11.98 -13.59 -10.94
CA ALA A 129 11.45 -13.38 -12.28
C ALA A 129 9.97 -13.77 -12.41
N ALA A 130 9.58 -14.93 -11.87
CA ALA A 130 8.18 -15.38 -11.84
C ALA A 130 7.30 -14.40 -11.07
N SER A 131 7.77 -13.97 -9.89
CA SER A 131 7.07 -12.99 -9.06
C SER A 131 6.89 -11.66 -9.80
N ARG A 132 7.92 -11.19 -10.50
CA ARG A 132 7.83 -9.97 -11.31
C ARG A 132 6.81 -10.10 -12.43
N ALA A 133 6.90 -11.16 -13.24
CA ALA A 133 5.97 -11.40 -14.34
C ALA A 133 4.52 -11.48 -13.84
N GLU A 134 4.29 -12.16 -12.71
CA GLU A 134 2.97 -12.27 -12.10
C GLU A 134 2.45 -10.91 -11.59
N ALA A 135 3.30 -10.10 -10.95
CA ALA A 135 2.94 -8.76 -10.53
C ALA A 135 2.56 -7.86 -11.73
N GLU A 136 3.29 -7.94 -12.84
CA GLU A 136 3.01 -7.18 -14.07
C GLU A 136 1.67 -7.62 -14.71
N ARG A 137 1.45 -8.94 -14.86
CA ARG A 137 0.17 -9.49 -15.36
C ARG A 137 -1.00 -9.05 -14.49
N PHE A 138 -0.85 -9.13 -13.17
CA PHE A 138 -1.89 -8.73 -12.25
C PHE A 138 -2.15 -7.22 -12.29
N ALA A 139 -1.11 -6.39 -12.35
CA ALA A 139 -1.24 -4.93 -12.48
C ALA A 139 -2.05 -4.55 -13.74
N LEU A 140 -1.78 -5.18 -14.88
CA LEU A 140 -2.54 -4.98 -16.12
C LEU A 140 -4.00 -5.42 -15.96
N LYS A 141 -4.23 -6.56 -15.31
CA LYS A 141 -5.57 -7.10 -15.04
C LYS A 141 -6.43 -6.15 -14.19
N ILE A 142 -5.86 -5.54 -13.15
CA ILE A 142 -6.62 -4.70 -12.22
C ILE A 142 -6.65 -3.21 -12.58
N GLY A 143 -5.75 -2.72 -13.43
CA GLY A 143 -5.61 -1.29 -13.71
C GLY A 143 -6.90 -0.63 -14.22
N GLY A 144 -7.59 -1.27 -15.18
CA GLY A 144 -8.88 -0.81 -15.69
C GLY A 144 -9.99 -0.86 -14.62
N PRO A 145 -10.26 -2.03 -14.01
CA PRO A 145 -11.23 -2.17 -12.93
C PRO A 145 -11.05 -1.18 -11.77
N VAL A 146 -9.81 -0.97 -11.30
CA VAL A 146 -9.51 -0.01 -10.23
C VAL A 146 -9.86 1.40 -10.66
N ARG A 147 -9.39 1.86 -11.84
CA ARG A 147 -9.74 3.21 -12.34
C ARG A 147 -11.25 3.42 -12.44
N HIS A 148 -11.96 2.44 -12.98
CA HIS A 148 -13.41 2.51 -13.09
C HIS A 148 -14.07 2.61 -11.71
N ALA A 149 -13.64 1.78 -10.75
CA ALA A 149 -14.18 1.80 -9.40
C ALA A 149 -13.94 3.15 -8.68
N LEU A 150 -12.76 3.74 -8.84
CA LEU A 150 -12.43 5.07 -8.30
C LEU A 150 -13.35 6.14 -8.92
N ALA A 151 -13.52 6.15 -10.24
CA ALA A 151 -14.39 7.11 -10.94
C ALA A 151 -15.86 7.00 -10.49
N ARG A 152 -16.39 5.77 -10.41
CA ARG A 152 -17.76 5.51 -9.90
C ARG A 152 -17.93 5.98 -8.46
N THR A 153 -16.88 5.88 -7.63
CA THR A 153 -16.92 6.39 -6.26
C THR A 153 -17.00 7.91 -6.25
N VAL A 154 -16.19 8.59 -7.07
CA VAL A 154 -16.23 10.05 -7.21
C VAL A 154 -17.62 10.49 -7.65
N GLU A 155 -18.15 9.95 -8.75
CA GLU A 155 -19.52 10.25 -9.23
C GLU A 155 -20.55 10.13 -8.11
N HIS A 156 -20.52 9.02 -7.36
CA HIS A 156 -21.44 8.82 -6.25
C HIS A 156 -21.28 9.85 -5.13
N LEU A 157 -20.04 10.18 -4.75
CA LEU A 157 -19.81 11.19 -3.71
C LEU A 157 -20.27 12.57 -4.18
N GLU A 158 -20.06 12.93 -5.44
CA GLU A 158 -20.52 14.20 -6.00
C GLU A 158 -22.05 14.30 -6.04
N GLU A 159 -22.75 13.19 -6.34
CA GLU A 159 -24.22 13.10 -6.28
C GLU A 159 -24.77 13.22 -4.86
N ARG A 160 -24.01 12.76 -3.85
CA ARG A 160 -24.44 12.74 -2.44
C ARG A 160 -23.90 13.92 -1.62
N PHE A 161 -23.21 14.86 -2.26
CA PHE A 161 -22.75 16.10 -1.63
C PHE A 161 -23.94 16.97 -1.21
N THR A 162 -23.87 17.56 -0.02
CA THR A 162 -24.95 18.39 0.53
C THR A 162 -24.40 19.59 1.30
N VAL A 163 -25.27 20.57 1.54
CA VAL A 163 -24.98 21.77 2.35
C VAL A 163 -26.07 21.94 3.38
N GLU A 164 -25.71 21.83 4.66
CA GLU A 164 -26.62 21.94 5.81
C GLU A 164 -26.17 23.10 6.71
N ASP A 165 -27.01 24.13 6.87
CA ASP A 165 -26.71 25.32 7.70
C ASP A 165 -25.34 25.96 7.37
N GLY A 166 -25.03 26.07 6.08
CA GLY A 166 -23.76 26.61 5.60
C GLY A 166 -22.57 25.65 5.69
N ARG A 167 -22.75 24.42 6.19
CA ARG A 167 -21.72 23.38 6.23
C ARG A 167 -21.79 22.50 5.00
N ALA A 168 -20.75 22.51 4.19
CA ALA A 168 -20.57 21.66 3.02
C ALA A 168 -19.99 20.30 3.42
N GLY A 169 -20.57 19.21 2.92
CA GLY A 169 -20.00 17.88 3.12
C GLY A 169 -20.99 16.74 2.89
N TRP A 170 -20.88 15.71 3.74
CA TRP A 170 -21.64 14.47 3.58
C TRP A 170 -22.11 13.90 4.91
N SER A 171 -23.22 13.17 4.84
CA SER A 171 -23.66 12.29 5.91
C SER A 171 -22.89 10.97 5.92
N GLN A 172 -22.78 10.35 7.10
CA GLN A 172 -22.07 9.07 7.27
C GLN A 172 -22.61 7.94 6.37
N TYR A 173 -23.93 7.91 6.17
CA TYR A 173 -24.64 6.86 5.43
C TYR A 173 -24.95 7.23 3.98
N LEU A 174 -24.49 8.40 3.51
CA LEU A 174 -24.72 8.87 2.14
C LEU A 174 -26.19 8.79 1.71
N SER A 175 -27.12 8.93 2.66
CA SER A 175 -28.55 8.69 2.46
C SER A 175 -29.42 9.88 2.86
N ASN A 176 -28.89 10.81 3.65
CA ASN A 176 -29.56 12.01 4.12
C ASN A 176 -28.62 13.24 4.07
N ASP A 177 -29.16 14.39 4.48
CA ASP A 177 -28.49 15.69 4.41
C ASP A 177 -27.75 16.10 5.71
N ALA A 178 -27.70 15.24 6.74
CA ALA A 178 -27.05 15.59 8.01
C ALA A 178 -25.52 15.57 7.87
N VAL A 179 -24.90 16.75 7.75
CA VAL A 179 -23.48 16.90 7.45
C VAL A 179 -22.64 16.58 8.70
N GLY A 180 -21.87 15.49 8.61
CA GLY A 180 -20.95 15.06 9.66
C GLY A 180 -19.53 15.54 9.43
N VAL A 181 -18.83 15.98 10.48
CA VAL A 181 -17.43 16.45 10.42
C VAL A 181 -16.50 15.34 9.93
N MET A 182 -16.48 14.20 10.63
CA MET A 182 -15.60 13.07 10.28
C MET A 182 -15.95 12.44 8.93
N SER A 183 -17.24 12.29 8.60
CA SER A 183 -17.66 11.81 7.28
C SER A 183 -17.25 12.78 6.18
N SER A 184 -17.27 14.09 6.44
CA SER A 184 -16.85 15.07 5.43
C SER A 184 -15.34 15.07 5.20
N ALA A 185 -14.55 14.87 6.26
CA ALA A 185 -13.11 14.64 6.14
C ALA A 185 -12.80 13.38 5.32
N GLN A 186 -13.51 12.28 5.58
CA GLN A 186 -13.38 11.03 4.81
C GLN A 186 -13.78 11.21 3.33
N GLY A 187 -14.85 11.96 3.05
CA GLY A 187 -15.31 12.26 1.69
C GLY A 187 -14.29 13.10 0.91
N LEU A 188 -13.74 14.14 1.54
CA LEU A 188 -12.64 14.92 0.97
C LEU A 188 -11.43 14.03 0.66
N LEU A 189 -11.01 13.20 1.61
CA LEU A 189 -9.90 12.27 1.41
C LEU A 189 -10.17 11.27 0.27
N ALA A 190 -11.39 10.76 0.15
CA ALA A 190 -11.76 9.87 -0.95
C ALA A 190 -11.62 10.58 -2.32
N LEU A 191 -12.08 11.83 -2.43
CA LEU A 191 -11.90 12.64 -3.64
C LEU A 191 -10.41 12.91 -3.94
N ALA A 192 -9.63 13.29 -2.93
CA ALA A 192 -8.20 13.56 -3.06
C ALA A 192 -7.42 12.32 -3.50
N HIS A 193 -7.67 11.17 -2.87
CA HIS A 193 -6.99 9.90 -3.18
C HIS A 193 -7.42 9.30 -4.53
N ALA A 194 -8.62 9.61 -5.02
CA ALA A 194 -9.03 9.23 -6.36
C ALA A 194 -8.21 9.95 -7.46
N SER A 195 -7.43 10.98 -7.10
CA SER A 195 -6.62 11.81 -8.01
C SER A 195 -7.45 12.50 -9.10
N VAL A 196 -8.72 12.80 -8.79
CA VAL A 196 -9.63 13.56 -9.65
C VAL A 196 -9.78 14.95 -9.06
N ALA A 197 -9.57 15.98 -9.88
CA ALA A 197 -9.83 17.36 -9.46
C ALA A 197 -11.33 17.49 -9.15
N SER A 198 -11.65 17.86 -7.90
CA SER A 198 -13.03 18.03 -7.47
C SER A 198 -13.25 19.41 -6.87
N ARG A 199 -14.32 20.07 -7.33
CA ARG A 199 -14.73 21.40 -6.85
C ARG A 199 -15.19 21.41 -5.38
N TYR A 200 -15.41 20.23 -4.79
CA TYR A 200 -15.90 20.09 -3.41
C TYR A 200 -14.80 20.08 -2.35
N ILE A 201 -13.52 19.87 -2.73
CA ILE A 201 -12.40 19.79 -1.77
C ILE A 201 -12.29 21.08 -0.94
N GLU A 202 -12.24 22.24 -1.60
CA GLU A 202 -12.00 23.52 -0.94
C GLU A 202 -13.17 23.97 -0.04
N PRO A 203 -14.46 23.92 -0.46
CA PRO A 203 -15.58 24.22 0.42
C PRO A 203 -15.61 23.34 1.67
N VAL A 204 -15.35 22.04 1.53
CA VAL A 204 -15.36 21.10 2.66
C VAL A 204 -14.20 21.39 3.60
N ALA A 205 -13.00 21.65 3.07
CA ALA A 205 -11.85 21.96 3.90
C ALA A 205 -12.07 23.20 4.77
N ARG A 206 -12.71 24.27 4.25
CA ARG A 206 -13.12 25.43 5.07
C ARG A 206 -14.14 25.07 6.14
N CYS A 207 -15.11 24.20 5.84
CA CYS A 207 -16.07 23.75 6.84
C CYS A 207 -15.40 22.91 7.93
N LEU A 208 -14.36 22.14 7.62
CA LEU A 208 -13.55 21.44 8.63
C LEU A 208 -12.80 22.45 9.52
N GLU A 209 -12.19 23.49 8.95
CA GLU A 209 -11.54 24.57 9.72
C GLU A 209 -12.53 25.24 10.69
N GLN A 210 -13.74 25.55 10.22
CA GLN A 210 -14.78 26.19 11.03
C GLN A 210 -15.40 25.27 12.08
N ALA A 211 -15.37 23.95 11.86
CA ALA A 211 -15.94 22.96 12.77
C ALA A 211 -15.01 22.60 13.94
N GLN A 212 -13.75 23.04 13.90
CA GLN A 212 -12.76 22.75 14.95
C GLN A 212 -13.22 23.31 16.30
N ASN A 213 -13.04 22.51 17.35
CA ASN A 213 -13.33 22.93 18.71
C ASN A 213 -12.29 23.96 19.21
N PRO A 214 -12.63 24.79 20.22
CA PRO A 214 -11.68 25.73 20.82
C PRO A 214 -10.43 25.10 21.43
N ASP A 215 -10.46 23.79 21.74
CA ASP A 215 -9.32 23.03 22.25
C ASP A 215 -8.34 22.61 21.13
N GLY A 216 -8.73 22.80 19.86
CA GLY A 216 -7.96 22.43 18.67
C GLY A 216 -8.34 21.07 18.07
N GLY A 217 -9.12 20.23 18.75
CA GLY A 217 -9.56 18.95 18.21
C GLY A 217 -10.87 19.03 17.43
N TRP A 218 -11.35 17.87 16.94
CA TRP A 218 -12.65 17.74 16.27
C TRP A 218 -13.52 16.65 16.89
N GLN A 219 -14.80 16.94 16.92
CA GLN A 219 -15.89 16.18 17.51
C GLN A 219 -16.67 15.37 16.47
N VAL A 220 -17.52 14.46 16.95
CA VAL A 220 -18.56 13.78 16.16
C VAL A 220 -19.90 14.11 16.79
N LYS A 221 -20.90 14.51 16.00
CA LYS A 221 -22.23 14.92 16.50
C LYS A 221 -23.31 13.86 16.26
N HIS A 222 -23.62 13.61 14.99
CA HIS A 222 -24.82 12.86 14.59
C HIS A 222 -24.73 11.33 14.77
N SER A 223 -23.54 10.80 15.02
CA SER A 223 -23.29 9.35 15.11
C SER A 223 -23.11 8.85 16.55
N LEU A 224 -23.29 9.74 17.53
CA LEU A 224 -23.21 9.38 18.94
C LEU A 224 -24.56 8.83 19.44
N HIS A 225 -24.49 7.90 20.39
CA HIS A 225 -25.63 7.44 21.17
C HIS A 225 -25.39 7.76 22.66
N GLY A 226 -26.45 8.01 23.42
CA GLY A 226 -26.37 8.59 24.77
C GLY A 226 -26.61 10.11 24.75
N GLU A 227 -26.24 10.80 25.84
CA GLU A 227 -26.43 12.25 25.91
C GLU A 227 -25.42 13.00 25.02
N PRO A 228 -25.82 14.10 24.34
CA PRO A 228 -24.94 14.81 23.43
C PRO A 228 -23.65 15.30 24.09
N THR A 229 -22.53 15.14 23.40
CA THR A 229 -21.25 15.75 23.76
C THR A 229 -20.62 16.44 22.55
N GLN A 230 -19.74 17.40 22.81
CA GLN A 230 -19.00 18.14 21.79
C GLN A 230 -17.50 18.01 21.97
N ILE A 231 -17.04 17.07 22.80
CA ILE A 231 -15.61 16.88 23.02
C ILE A 231 -14.91 16.39 21.77
N SER A 232 -13.63 16.74 21.68
CA SER A 232 -12.75 16.30 20.62
C SER A 232 -12.44 14.81 20.74
N ILE A 233 -12.44 14.12 19.59
CA ILE A 233 -12.19 12.69 19.45
C ILE A 233 -10.91 12.50 18.64
N THR A 234 -10.03 11.61 19.07
CA THR A 234 -8.72 11.38 18.45
C THR A 234 -8.83 10.97 16.99
N GLU A 235 -9.69 10.01 16.65
CA GLU A 235 -9.87 9.56 15.26
C GLU A 235 -10.45 10.66 14.37
N SER A 236 -11.48 11.38 14.84
CA SER A 236 -12.06 12.51 14.09
C SER A 236 -11.03 13.61 13.85
N THR A 237 -10.24 13.95 14.88
CA THR A 237 -9.13 14.91 14.79
C THR A 237 -8.09 14.47 13.77
N CYS A 238 -7.68 13.20 13.78
CA CYS A 238 -6.72 12.67 12.82
C CYS A 238 -7.26 12.68 11.37
N TYR A 239 -8.53 12.32 11.16
CA TYR A 239 -9.14 12.41 9.83
C TYR A 239 -9.25 13.85 9.33
N CYS A 240 -9.63 14.81 10.19
CA CYS A 240 -9.71 16.22 9.82
C CYS A 240 -8.34 16.80 9.48
N LEU A 241 -7.32 16.51 10.30
CA LEU A 241 -5.93 16.89 10.00
C LEU A 241 -5.46 16.29 8.68
N TRP A 242 -5.72 15.01 8.45
CA TRP A 242 -5.34 14.35 7.21
C TRP A 242 -6.03 15.00 6.01
N ALA A 243 -7.34 15.23 6.08
CA ALA A 243 -8.10 15.88 5.02
C ALA A 243 -7.60 17.30 4.72
N LEU A 244 -7.32 18.09 5.76
CA LEU A 244 -6.77 19.44 5.60
C LEU A 244 -5.40 19.40 4.91
N VAL A 245 -4.50 18.52 5.34
CA VAL A 245 -3.19 18.35 4.71
C VAL A 245 -3.30 17.89 3.25
N GLU A 246 -4.17 16.92 2.94
CA GLU A 246 -4.38 16.47 1.54
C GLU A 246 -5.06 17.55 0.67
N SER A 247 -5.79 18.48 1.27
CA SER A 247 -6.34 19.65 0.57
C SER A 247 -5.32 20.79 0.37
N GLY A 248 -4.05 20.59 0.76
CA GLY A 248 -2.98 21.56 0.61
C GLY A 248 -2.79 22.52 1.79
N ARG A 249 -3.48 22.33 2.93
CA ARG A 249 -3.15 23.07 4.16
C ARG A 249 -1.81 22.58 4.71
N THR A 250 -0.99 23.53 5.14
CA THR A 250 0.31 23.29 5.76
C THR A 250 0.26 23.61 7.24
N GLU A 251 1.39 23.51 7.94
CA GLU A 251 1.49 23.80 9.38
C GLU A 251 1.20 25.28 9.71
N GLU A 252 1.33 26.19 8.74
CA GLU A 252 0.95 27.59 8.86
C GLU A 252 -0.57 27.80 8.99
N CYS A 253 -1.38 26.81 8.60
CA CYS A 253 -2.82 26.85 8.85
C CYS A 253 -3.09 26.68 10.36
N ILE A 254 -3.83 27.62 10.94
CA ILE A 254 -4.19 27.61 12.37
C ILE A 254 -4.91 26.30 12.75
N ALA A 255 -5.79 25.80 11.87
CA ALA A 255 -6.51 24.56 12.14
C ALA A 255 -5.55 23.36 12.22
N VAL A 256 -4.59 23.25 11.30
CA VAL A 256 -3.59 22.17 11.29
C VAL A 256 -2.69 22.23 12.52
N SER A 257 -2.12 23.40 12.83
CA SER A 257 -1.24 23.57 13.99
C SER A 257 -1.98 23.34 15.32
N SER A 258 -3.22 23.82 15.45
CA SER A 258 -4.04 23.61 16.66
C SER A 258 -4.43 22.15 16.86
N GLY A 259 -4.75 21.43 15.78
CA GLY A 259 -5.04 20.00 15.84
C GLY A 259 -3.82 19.15 16.20
N ALA A 260 -2.66 19.50 15.64
CA ALA A 260 -1.40 18.86 16.01
C ALA A 260 -1.08 19.09 17.49
N ALA A 261 -1.26 20.32 17.98
CA ALA A 261 -1.10 20.67 19.39
C ALA A 261 -2.06 19.90 20.30
N TRP A 262 -3.33 19.76 19.90
CA TRP A 262 -4.30 18.96 20.65
C TRP A 262 -3.85 17.49 20.77
N LEU A 263 -3.38 16.87 19.68
CA LEU A 263 -2.82 15.51 19.73
C LEU A 263 -1.61 15.43 20.67
N MET A 264 -0.68 16.37 20.60
CA MET A 264 0.50 16.36 21.48
C MET A 264 0.12 16.53 22.96
N ASN A 265 -0.85 17.40 23.26
CA ASN A 265 -1.28 17.70 24.63
C ASN A 265 -2.15 16.59 25.24
N THR A 266 -2.82 15.79 24.41
CA THR A 266 -3.67 14.68 24.85
C THR A 266 -2.96 13.33 24.89
N GLN A 267 -1.69 13.28 24.50
CA GLN A 267 -0.87 12.07 24.65
C GLN A 267 -0.74 11.71 26.14
N ARG A 268 -1.02 10.45 26.48
CA ARG A 268 -0.98 9.99 27.86
C ARG A 268 0.47 9.86 28.37
N PRO A 269 0.67 9.84 29.70
CA PRO A 269 1.98 9.52 30.28
C PRO A 269 2.55 8.18 29.83
N SER A 270 1.69 7.20 29.49
CA SER A 270 2.10 5.91 28.92
C SER A 270 2.68 6.03 27.50
N GLY A 271 2.48 7.15 26.81
CA GLY A 271 2.92 7.38 25.43
C GLY A 271 1.86 7.09 24.37
N GLY A 272 0.74 6.45 24.71
CA GLY A 272 -0.38 6.21 23.79
C GLY A 272 -1.45 7.31 23.84
N TRP A 273 -2.47 7.15 23.00
CA TRP A 273 -3.66 8.01 22.95
C TRP A 273 -4.93 7.22 23.24
N GLY A 274 -5.87 7.85 23.95
CA GLY A 274 -7.24 7.36 24.10
C GLY A 274 -8.14 7.89 22.99
N VAL A 275 -9.43 7.53 23.04
CA VAL A 275 -10.45 8.02 22.10
C VAL A 275 -10.73 9.50 22.29
N SER A 276 -10.59 10.00 23.53
CA SER A 276 -10.70 11.40 23.89
C SER A 276 -9.75 11.73 25.04
N GLU A 277 -9.65 13.01 25.38
CA GLU A 277 -8.96 13.48 26.59
C GLU A 277 -9.55 12.90 27.89
N ARG A 278 -10.76 12.34 27.84
CA ARG A 278 -11.46 11.75 29.00
C ARG A 278 -11.30 10.24 29.11
N SER A 279 -10.70 9.58 28.13
CA SER A 279 -10.41 8.14 28.22
C SER A 279 -9.44 7.84 29.37
N ALA A 280 -9.73 6.83 30.19
CA ALA A 280 -8.82 6.42 31.27
C ALA A 280 -7.48 5.90 30.73
N GLU A 281 -7.55 5.09 29.67
CA GLU A 281 -6.40 4.39 29.09
C GLU A 281 -6.21 4.73 27.62
N ALA A 282 -4.98 4.52 27.14
CA ALA A 282 -4.66 4.57 25.73
C ALA A 282 -5.17 3.32 24.98
N GLN A 283 -5.50 3.49 23.70
CA GLN A 283 -6.06 2.45 22.84
C GLN A 283 -5.24 2.33 21.56
N VAL A 284 -5.19 1.12 20.99
CA VAL A 284 -4.32 0.81 19.84
C VAL A 284 -4.68 1.66 18.63
N ILE A 285 -5.95 1.70 18.26
CA ILE A 285 -6.38 2.39 17.03
C ILE A 285 -6.16 3.91 17.17
N ALA A 286 -6.59 4.52 18.27
CA ALA A 286 -6.34 5.94 18.55
C ALA A 286 -4.84 6.27 18.52
N THR A 287 -4.00 5.43 19.14
CA THR A 287 -2.53 5.59 19.11
C THR A 287 -1.98 5.47 17.70
N ALA A 288 -2.43 4.49 16.92
CA ALA A 288 -1.99 4.29 15.54
C ALA A 288 -2.36 5.49 14.65
N PHE A 289 -3.57 6.03 14.77
CA PHE A 289 -3.98 7.24 14.04
C PHE A 289 -3.14 8.46 14.44
N ALA A 290 -2.95 8.70 15.75
CA ALA A 290 -2.15 9.81 16.23
C ALA A 290 -0.67 9.71 15.78
N VAL A 291 -0.06 8.53 15.86
CA VAL A 291 1.31 8.29 15.39
C VAL A 291 1.43 8.57 13.89
N ARG A 292 0.51 8.06 13.07
CA ARG A 292 0.52 8.31 11.62
C ARG A 292 0.42 9.79 11.30
N MET A 293 -0.50 10.50 11.95
CA MET A 293 -0.72 11.91 11.69
C MET A 293 0.45 12.78 12.17
N LEU A 294 0.95 12.54 13.38
CA LEU A 294 2.08 13.29 13.93
C LEU A 294 3.40 12.99 13.20
N ALA A 295 3.60 11.77 12.70
CA ALA A 295 4.76 11.43 11.85
C ALA A 295 4.72 12.23 10.55
N ARG A 296 3.54 12.35 9.94
CA ARG A 296 3.34 13.16 8.73
C ARG A 296 3.58 14.66 8.96
N LEU A 297 3.31 15.15 10.17
CA LEU A 297 3.56 16.54 10.59
C LEU A 297 4.95 16.71 11.27
N GLY A 298 5.89 15.78 11.07
CA GLY A 298 7.25 15.93 11.58
C GLY A 298 7.43 15.92 13.11
N ASN A 299 6.42 15.55 13.89
CA ASN A 299 6.42 15.63 15.36
C ASN A 299 7.13 14.43 16.03
N ARG A 300 8.45 14.31 15.80
CA ARG A 300 9.27 13.14 16.17
C ARG A 300 9.19 12.72 17.64
N GLY A 301 9.10 13.67 18.58
CA GLY A 301 9.09 13.37 20.02
C GLY A 301 7.83 12.61 20.48
N ALA A 302 6.65 13.07 20.06
CA ALA A 302 5.38 12.40 20.36
C ALA A 302 5.29 11.05 19.62
N VAL A 303 5.76 11.01 18.37
CA VAL A 303 5.83 9.78 17.55
C VAL A 303 6.66 8.70 18.23
N GLY A 304 7.87 9.03 18.72
CA GLY A 304 8.74 8.06 19.38
C GLY A 304 8.09 7.39 20.59
N ARG A 305 7.37 8.16 21.43
CA ARG A 305 6.62 7.61 22.56
C ARG A 305 5.45 6.73 22.13
N GLY A 306 4.72 7.12 21.08
CA GLY A 306 3.63 6.31 20.52
C GLY A 306 4.12 4.99 19.91
N VAL A 307 5.24 5.02 19.20
CA VAL A 307 5.92 3.82 18.66
C VAL A 307 6.32 2.89 19.80
N GLN A 308 6.93 3.43 20.87
CA GLN A 308 7.29 2.61 22.03
C GLN A 308 6.05 1.98 22.68
N TRP A 309 5.00 2.76 22.88
CA TRP A 309 3.74 2.24 23.42
C TRP A 309 3.15 1.13 22.55
N LEU A 310 3.20 1.25 21.21
CA LEU A 310 2.74 0.17 20.32
C LEU A 310 3.58 -1.10 20.52
N ARG A 311 4.90 -1.01 20.61
CA ARG A 311 5.77 -2.16 20.87
C ARG A 311 5.46 -2.83 22.21
N ASP A 312 5.28 -2.04 23.26
CA ASP A 312 5.00 -2.54 24.61
C ASP A 312 3.63 -3.22 24.74
N ASN A 313 2.77 -3.05 23.73
CA ASN A 313 1.37 -3.52 23.77
C ASN A 313 1.00 -4.44 22.60
N GLN A 314 2.01 -4.97 21.91
CA GLN A 314 1.84 -6.12 21.02
C GLN A 314 1.72 -7.40 21.86
N ARG A 315 0.80 -8.29 21.48
CA ARG A 315 0.65 -9.62 22.09
C ARG A 315 1.70 -10.59 21.55
N GLU A 316 1.93 -11.69 22.26
CA GLU A 316 2.88 -12.74 21.86
C GLU A 316 2.58 -13.36 20.49
N ASP A 317 1.31 -13.39 20.08
CA ASP A 317 0.89 -13.86 18.76
C ASP A 317 1.16 -12.85 17.62
N GLY A 318 1.72 -11.68 17.95
CA GLY A 318 2.00 -10.60 17.01
C GLY A 318 0.83 -9.64 16.78
N SER A 319 -0.34 -9.91 17.35
CA SER A 319 -1.51 -9.05 17.20
C SER A 319 -1.46 -7.84 18.13
N TRP A 320 -2.18 -6.78 17.74
CA TRP A 320 -2.61 -5.74 18.66
C TRP A 320 -4.10 -5.92 18.98
N PRO A 321 -4.51 -5.79 20.26
CA PRO A 321 -5.91 -5.92 20.67
C PRO A 321 -6.77 -4.72 20.31
N LEU A 322 -8.07 -4.96 20.03
CA LEU A 322 -9.07 -3.89 19.98
C LEU A 322 -9.37 -3.34 21.39
N ASP A 323 -9.56 -4.23 22.35
CA ASP A 323 -9.72 -3.92 23.77
C ASP A 323 -8.80 -4.83 24.59
N ARG A 324 -8.06 -4.24 25.54
CA ARG A 324 -7.17 -4.97 26.44
C ARG A 324 -7.94 -5.78 27.49
N ALA A 325 -9.14 -5.33 27.87
CA ALA A 325 -9.92 -5.97 28.93
C ALA A 325 -10.58 -7.28 28.48
N VAL A 326 -10.67 -7.51 27.16
CA VAL A 326 -11.32 -8.70 26.60
C VAL A 326 -10.25 -9.68 26.12
N VAL A 327 -9.76 -10.51 27.06
CA VAL A 327 -9.11 -11.79 26.74
C VAL A 327 -10.09 -12.87 27.16
N SER A 328 -10.83 -13.43 26.20
CA SER A 328 -11.69 -14.57 26.48
C SER A 328 -10.80 -15.80 26.77
N PRO A 329 -10.92 -16.45 27.94
CA PRO A 329 -10.18 -17.69 28.22
C PRO A 329 -10.56 -18.84 27.29
N THR A 330 -11.77 -18.78 26.70
CA THR A 330 -12.31 -19.81 25.81
C THR A 330 -12.13 -19.49 24.32
N GLU A 331 -11.82 -18.24 23.97
CA GLU A 331 -11.60 -17.79 22.59
C GLU A 331 -10.44 -16.77 22.50
N PRO A 332 -9.20 -17.17 22.80
CA PRO A 332 -8.03 -16.27 22.82
C PRO A 332 -7.70 -15.63 21.45
N ASP A 333 -8.27 -16.14 20.35
CA ASP A 333 -7.93 -15.84 18.94
C ASP A 333 -8.88 -14.83 18.26
N LEU A 334 -9.55 -13.97 19.05
CA LEU A 334 -10.58 -13.04 18.56
C LEU A 334 -10.12 -11.59 18.36
N SER A 335 -8.83 -11.25 18.52
CA SER A 335 -8.42 -9.87 18.20
C SER A 335 -8.70 -9.60 16.72
N PRO A 336 -9.58 -8.65 16.38
CA PRO A 336 -9.85 -8.42 14.98
C PRO A 336 -8.58 -7.92 14.28
N PRO A 337 -8.40 -8.19 12.98
CA PRO A 337 -7.16 -7.83 12.31
C PRO A 337 -6.96 -6.32 12.13
N ALA A 338 -8.03 -5.50 12.25
CA ALA A 338 -7.96 -4.06 12.05
C ALA A 338 -6.95 -3.31 12.95
N PRO A 339 -6.99 -3.45 14.30
CA PRO A 339 -5.96 -2.85 15.16
C PRO A 339 -4.54 -3.22 14.75
N THR A 340 -4.31 -4.48 14.35
CA THR A 340 -2.99 -4.94 13.90
C THR A 340 -2.58 -4.29 12.59
N ALA A 341 -3.49 -4.17 11.62
CA ALA A 341 -3.23 -3.46 10.37
C ALA A 341 -2.90 -1.98 10.62
N HIS A 342 -3.66 -1.29 11.47
CA HIS A 342 -3.38 0.10 11.82
C HIS A 342 -2.04 0.27 12.55
N ALA A 343 -1.70 -0.61 13.48
CA ALA A 343 -0.43 -0.58 14.20
C ALA A 343 0.77 -0.77 13.26
N VAL A 344 0.71 -1.75 12.35
CA VAL A 344 1.75 -1.97 11.33
C VAL A 344 1.93 -0.74 10.45
N ILE A 345 0.84 -0.16 9.94
CA ILE A 345 0.89 1.07 9.13
C ILE A 345 1.49 2.23 9.94
N ALA A 346 1.15 2.36 11.22
CA ALA A 346 1.66 3.42 12.07
C ALA A 346 3.17 3.29 12.32
N LEU A 347 3.67 2.09 12.60
CA LEU A 347 5.11 1.83 12.75
C LEU A 347 5.87 2.16 11.46
N LEU A 348 5.38 1.68 10.31
CA LEU A 348 5.98 1.97 9.00
C LEU A 348 5.95 3.48 8.67
N SER A 349 4.82 4.16 8.94
CA SER A 349 4.69 5.61 8.72
C SER A 349 5.58 6.43 9.63
N ALA A 350 5.94 5.90 10.80
CA ALA A 350 6.89 6.51 11.73
C ALA A 350 8.37 6.27 11.34
N GLY A 351 8.63 5.58 10.23
CA GLY A 351 9.98 5.26 9.76
C GLY A 351 10.61 4.04 10.43
N VAL A 352 9.83 3.20 11.14
CA VAL A 352 10.33 1.93 11.65
C VAL A 352 10.60 0.99 10.46
N PRO A 353 11.81 0.39 10.34
CA PRO A 353 12.16 -0.49 9.23
C PRO A 353 11.24 -1.71 9.12
N ALA A 354 10.91 -2.14 7.90
CA ALA A 354 10.01 -3.29 7.67
C ALA A 354 10.54 -4.62 8.24
N ASN A 355 11.83 -4.72 8.53
CA ASN A 355 12.46 -5.87 9.20
C ASN A 355 12.46 -5.78 10.74
N ASP A 356 11.83 -4.76 11.33
CA ASP A 356 11.59 -4.69 12.77
C ASP A 356 10.69 -5.86 13.21
N ASN A 357 11.04 -6.50 14.33
CA ASN A 357 10.33 -7.68 14.81
C ASN A 357 8.83 -7.41 15.05
N ALA A 358 8.46 -6.22 15.53
CA ALA A 358 7.05 -5.90 15.77
C ALA A 358 6.25 -5.89 14.46
N ILE A 359 6.83 -5.34 13.38
CA ILE A 359 6.22 -5.32 12.05
C ILE A 359 6.14 -6.74 11.47
N ILE A 360 7.23 -7.52 11.56
CA ILE A 360 7.27 -8.91 11.08
C ILE A 360 6.17 -9.74 11.74
N GLN A 361 6.03 -9.66 13.07
CA GLN A 361 5.01 -10.42 13.80
C GLN A 361 3.59 -9.95 13.48
N GLY A 362 3.38 -8.64 13.33
CA GLY A 362 2.09 -8.08 12.90
C GLY A 362 1.68 -8.53 11.50
N VAL A 363 2.61 -8.50 10.55
CA VAL A 363 2.40 -9.00 9.18
C VAL A 363 2.13 -10.50 9.18
N ALA A 364 2.87 -11.28 9.97
CA ALA A 364 2.65 -12.71 10.11
C ALA A 364 1.24 -13.00 10.67
N TYR A 365 0.78 -12.22 11.65
CA TYR A 365 -0.58 -12.30 12.17
C TYR A 365 -1.62 -12.03 11.07
N LEU A 366 -1.49 -10.92 10.33
CA LEU A 366 -2.41 -10.59 9.23
C LEU A 366 -2.47 -11.70 8.18
N ARG A 367 -1.33 -12.29 7.81
CA ARG A 367 -1.28 -13.42 6.86
C ARG A 367 -2.00 -14.66 7.41
N ARG A 368 -1.83 -15.01 8.68
CA ARG A 368 -2.53 -16.15 9.31
C ARG A 368 -4.04 -15.95 9.40
N ARG A 369 -4.51 -14.71 9.54
CA ARG A 369 -5.94 -14.38 9.65
C ARG A 369 -6.65 -14.20 8.31
N PHE A 370 -5.94 -14.37 7.19
CA PHE A 370 -6.54 -14.29 5.86
C PHE A 370 -7.48 -15.48 5.61
N ASN A 371 -8.75 -15.21 5.29
CA ASN A 371 -9.75 -16.21 4.94
C ASN A 371 -10.14 -16.08 3.46
N SER A 372 -9.62 -16.98 2.63
CA SER A 372 -9.86 -16.98 1.18
C SER A 372 -11.32 -17.22 0.78
N ALA A 373 -12.12 -17.88 1.62
CA ALA A 373 -13.52 -18.17 1.36
C ALA A 373 -14.48 -17.04 1.78
N GLY A 374 -14.01 -16.10 2.61
CA GLY A 374 -14.82 -14.98 3.09
C GLY A 374 -15.02 -13.91 2.01
N VAL A 375 -16.19 -13.27 2.01
CA VAL A 375 -16.45 -12.06 1.18
C VAL A 375 -15.53 -10.91 1.60
N GLU A 376 -15.25 -10.83 2.91
CA GLU A 376 -14.18 -10.02 3.49
C GLU A 376 -13.07 -10.96 3.98
N PRO A 377 -11.92 -11.02 3.30
CA PRO A 377 -10.86 -11.95 3.66
C PRO A 377 -10.24 -11.67 5.04
N TRP A 378 -10.28 -10.42 5.48
CA TRP A 378 -10.09 -10.07 6.89
C TRP A 378 -11.41 -9.55 7.44
N ARG A 379 -11.96 -10.30 8.41
CA ARG A 379 -13.26 -9.99 9.02
C ARG A 379 -13.23 -8.62 9.69
N SER A 380 -14.17 -7.76 9.32
CA SER A 380 -14.37 -6.47 9.96
C SER A 380 -14.88 -6.58 11.40
N ALA A 381 -14.62 -5.55 12.20
CA ALA A 381 -14.99 -5.51 13.61
C ALA A 381 -15.83 -4.29 13.98
N LEU A 382 -16.50 -4.40 15.12
CA LEU A 382 -17.29 -3.35 15.73
C LEU A 382 -16.78 -3.12 17.15
N SER A 383 -16.67 -1.86 17.56
CA SER A 383 -16.47 -1.50 18.97
C SER A 383 -17.44 -0.41 19.39
N ASP A 384 -18.25 -0.70 20.40
CA ASP A 384 -19.05 0.29 21.10
C ASP A 384 -18.18 1.00 22.14
N THR A 385 -17.76 2.22 21.81
CA THR A 385 -16.66 2.89 22.47
C THR A 385 -17.15 4.09 23.26
N LEU A 386 -16.85 4.13 24.56
CA LEU A 386 -17.18 5.26 25.42
C LEU A 386 -16.30 6.47 25.05
N VAL A 387 -16.95 7.52 24.55
CA VAL A 387 -16.31 8.78 24.15
C VAL A 387 -16.24 9.73 25.33
N ASP A 388 -17.37 9.90 26.03
CA ASP A 388 -17.51 10.82 27.16
C ASP A 388 -18.18 10.12 28.37
N PRO A 389 -17.42 9.78 29.43
CA PRO A 389 -17.97 9.14 30.61
C PRO A 389 -18.95 10.03 31.40
N ARG A 390 -18.93 11.36 31.20
CA ARG A 390 -19.82 12.28 31.94
C ARG A 390 -21.25 12.29 31.40
N THR A 391 -21.41 12.00 30.12
CA THR A 391 -22.70 12.00 29.41
C THR A 391 -23.10 10.60 28.94
N ASP A 392 -22.31 9.58 29.30
CA ASP A 392 -22.39 8.22 28.73
C ASP A 392 -22.51 8.25 27.20
N SER A 393 -21.77 9.16 26.56
CA SER A 393 -21.80 9.32 25.11
C SER A 393 -20.87 8.31 24.46
N ARG A 394 -21.41 7.53 23.52
CA ARG A 394 -20.73 6.40 22.91
C ARG A 394 -20.76 6.49 21.39
N LEU A 395 -19.71 5.95 20.77
CA LEU A 395 -19.58 5.85 19.33
C LEU A 395 -19.33 4.40 18.94
N ILE A 396 -20.14 3.90 18.01
CA ILE A 396 -19.93 2.58 17.41
C ILE A 396 -18.94 2.74 16.25
N PHE A 397 -17.68 2.40 16.50
CA PHE A 397 -16.69 2.33 15.44
C PHE A 397 -16.85 1.04 14.65
N ARG A 398 -16.81 1.17 13.32
CA ARG A 398 -16.82 0.04 12.38
C ARG A 398 -15.47 -0.01 11.67
N HIS A 399 -14.72 -1.06 11.94
CA HIS A 399 -13.33 -1.21 11.50
C HIS A 399 -13.29 -2.07 10.23
N TYR A 400 -13.36 -1.41 9.07
CA TYR A 400 -13.36 -2.09 7.78
C TYR A 400 -11.99 -2.68 7.46
N THR A 401 -11.80 -3.97 7.73
CA THR A 401 -10.43 -4.48 7.94
C THR A 401 -9.65 -4.73 6.64
N THR A 402 -10.33 -5.19 5.58
CA THR A 402 -9.66 -5.62 4.34
C THR A 402 -8.83 -4.50 3.68
N PRO A 403 -9.35 -3.25 3.51
CA PRO A 403 -8.55 -2.15 2.97
C PRO A 403 -7.26 -1.89 3.76
N TRP A 404 -7.35 -1.82 5.09
CA TRP A 404 -6.19 -1.54 5.95
C TRP A 404 -5.19 -2.69 5.99
N ALA A 405 -5.66 -3.94 5.98
CA ALA A 405 -4.77 -5.11 5.91
C ALA A 405 -3.96 -5.13 4.61
N LEU A 406 -4.59 -4.80 3.47
CA LEU A 406 -3.90 -4.67 2.19
C LEU A 406 -2.82 -3.59 2.22
N VAL A 407 -3.14 -2.41 2.76
CA VAL A 407 -2.16 -1.32 2.90
C VAL A 407 -1.00 -1.75 3.80
N ALA A 408 -1.27 -2.39 4.93
CA ALA A 408 -0.25 -2.88 5.86
C ALA A 408 0.70 -3.88 5.20
N LEU A 409 0.15 -4.88 4.50
CA LEU A 409 0.96 -5.89 3.79
C LEU A 409 1.80 -5.24 2.69
N SER A 410 1.23 -4.35 1.88
CA SER A 410 1.96 -3.71 0.79
C SER A 410 3.03 -2.75 1.27
N GLN A 411 2.77 -1.95 2.31
CA GLN A 411 3.80 -1.09 2.91
C GLN A 411 4.92 -1.90 3.56
N ALA A 412 4.62 -3.10 4.06
CA ALA A 412 5.62 -4.04 4.58
C ALA A 412 6.38 -4.82 3.47
N GLY A 413 6.13 -4.54 2.19
CA GLY A 413 6.87 -5.09 1.06
C GLY A 413 6.15 -6.19 0.26
N ALA A 414 4.89 -6.51 0.56
CA ALA A 414 4.11 -7.43 -0.28
C ALA A 414 3.81 -6.78 -1.64
N SER A 415 4.25 -7.43 -2.71
CA SER A 415 4.05 -6.95 -4.09
C SER A 415 2.69 -7.39 -4.65
N LEU A 416 2.40 -6.99 -5.90
CA LEU A 416 1.22 -7.43 -6.64
C LEU A 416 1.27 -8.90 -7.09
N SER A 417 2.37 -9.62 -6.83
CA SER A 417 2.44 -11.07 -7.01
C SER A 417 2.07 -11.85 -5.76
N ASP A 418 1.89 -11.17 -4.62
CA ASP A 418 1.46 -11.83 -3.39
C ASP A 418 -0.01 -12.30 -3.54
N PRO A 419 -0.28 -13.62 -3.44
CA PRO A 419 -1.62 -14.15 -3.65
C PRO A 419 -2.68 -13.57 -2.70
N LEU A 420 -2.30 -13.17 -1.49
CA LEU A 420 -3.22 -12.59 -0.50
C LEU A 420 -3.57 -11.16 -0.90
N VAL A 421 -2.59 -10.39 -1.38
CA VAL A 421 -2.80 -9.04 -1.91
C VAL A 421 -3.70 -9.09 -3.14
N GLN A 422 -3.42 -10.00 -4.09
CA GLN A 422 -4.23 -10.16 -5.28
C GLN A 422 -5.68 -10.49 -4.96
N ARG A 423 -5.89 -11.52 -4.12
CA ARG A 423 -7.24 -11.97 -3.76
C ARG A 423 -7.98 -10.92 -2.95
N GLY A 424 -7.30 -10.21 -2.04
CA GLY A 424 -7.90 -9.12 -1.29
C GLY A 424 -8.33 -7.95 -2.18
N ILE A 425 -7.54 -7.56 -3.18
CA ILE A 425 -7.94 -6.52 -4.17
C ILE A 425 -9.17 -6.97 -4.95
N LEU A 426 -9.19 -8.20 -5.46
CA LEU A 426 -10.32 -8.71 -6.24
C LEU A 426 -11.60 -8.79 -5.41
N GLN A 427 -11.51 -9.26 -4.16
CA GLN A 427 -12.65 -9.31 -3.25
C GLN A 427 -13.12 -7.91 -2.84
N LEU A 428 -12.19 -6.98 -2.62
CA LEU A 428 -12.52 -5.59 -2.35
C LEU A 428 -13.30 -4.98 -3.52
N LEU A 429 -12.79 -5.08 -4.76
CA LEU A 429 -13.48 -4.61 -5.97
C LEU A 429 -14.88 -5.22 -6.14
N ALA A 430 -15.05 -6.50 -5.81
CA ALA A 430 -16.35 -7.18 -5.86
C ALA A 430 -17.39 -6.65 -4.86
N GLN A 431 -16.97 -5.84 -3.87
CA GLN A 431 -17.88 -5.22 -2.91
C GLN A 431 -18.44 -3.87 -3.37
N GLN A 432 -17.97 -3.31 -4.50
CA GLN A 432 -18.54 -2.08 -5.02
C GLN A 432 -20.01 -2.28 -5.40
N MET A 433 -20.86 -1.37 -4.95
CA MET A 433 -22.29 -1.37 -5.28
C MET A 433 -22.51 -0.82 -6.69
N PRO A 434 -23.64 -1.15 -7.36
CA PRO A 434 -23.98 -0.57 -8.66
C PRO A 434 -24.02 0.97 -8.66
N SER A 435 -24.31 1.61 -7.52
CA SER A 435 -24.30 3.06 -7.38
C SER A 435 -22.90 3.69 -7.37
N GLY A 436 -21.83 2.90 -7.29
CA GLY A 436 -20.45 3.38 -7.06
C GLY A 436 -20.07 3.48 -5.59
N ALA A 437 -21.03 3.34 -4.68
CA ALA A 437 -20.80 3.27 -3.24
C ALA A 437 -20.14 1.95 -2.82
N TRP A 438 -19.66 1.93 -1.58
CA TRP A 438 -19.04 0.75 -0.98
C TRP A 438 -19.79 0.31 0.25
N ARG A 439 -19.82 -1.01 0.44
CA ARG A 439 -20.39 -1.68 1.63
C ARG A 439 -19.32 -2.50 2.32
N CYS A 440 -19.60 -2.83 3.57
CA CYS A 440 -18.82 -3.72 4.42
C CYS A 440 -19.84 -4.61 5.15
N ASN A 441 -19.54 -5.88 5.37
CA ASN A 441 -20.39 -6.82 6.09
C ASN A 441 -20.64 -6.40 7.54
N ALA A 442 -19.81 -5.50 8.09
CA ALA A 442 -20.08 -4.90 9.38
C ALA A 442 -21.17 -3.81 9.33
N THR A 443 -21.72 -3.43 8.16
CA THR A 443 -22.88 -2.51 8.07
C THR A 443 -24.20 -3.26 8.14
N VAL A 444 -25.30 -2.53 8.39
CA VAL A 444 -26.63 -3.03 8.03
C VAL A 444 -26.60 -3.43 6.55
N PRO A 445 -27.17 -4.59 6.16
CA PRO A 445 -27.17 -5.03 4.78
C PRO A 445 -27.69 -3.92 3.85
N ALA A 446 -26.94 -3.64 2.77
CA ALA A 446 -27.27 -2.67 1.72
C ALA A 446 -27.15 -1.16 2.05
N SER A 447 -26.64 -0.76 3.22
CA SER A 447 -26.40 0.67 3.50
C SER A 447 -24.99 1.10 3.06
N PRO A 448 -24.86 2.04 2.09
CA PRO A 448 -23.56 2.61 1.75
C PRO A 448 -23.03 3.46 2.90
N THR A 449 -21.71 3.54 3.03
CA THR A 449 -21.10 4.38 4.07
C THR A 449 -19.89 5.13 3.55
N MET A 450 -19.72 6.34 4.07
CA MET A 450 -18.62 7.22 3.71
C MET A 450 -17.25 6.64 4.05
N TRP A 451 -17.08 6.06 5.25
CA TRP A 451 -15.83 5.44 5.67
C TRP A 451 -15.45 4.23 4.78
N ALA A 452 -16.41 3.42 4.34
CA ALA A 452 -16.12 2.31 3.44
C ALA A 452 -15.64 2.79 2.06
N ALA A 453 -16.20 3.91 1.58
CA ALA A 453 -15.75 4.54 0.34
C ALA A 453 -14.33 5.07 0.46
N HIS A 454 -14.04 5.84 1.52
CA HIS A 454 -12.70 6.35 1.81
C HIS A 454 -11.67 5.21 1.91
N ASP A 455 -11.91 4.25 2.80
CA ASP A 455 -10.94 3.19 3.09
C ASP A 455 -10.61 2.38 1.84
N THR A 456 -11.63 2.07 1.02
CA THR A 456 -11.44 1.33 -0.23
C THR A 456 -10.64 2.13 -1.25
N VAL A 457 -11.01 3.40 -1.50
CA VAL A 457 -10.29 4.25 -2.45
C VAL A 457 -8.83 4.42 -2.02
N PHE A 458 -8.61 4.70 -0.73
CA PHE A 458 -7.28 4.83 -0.15
C PHE A 458 -6.46 3.55 -0.34
N ALA A 459 -7.02 2.38 -0.02
CA ALA A 459 -6.32 1.11 -0.15
C ALA A 459 -5.99 0.75 -1.61
N LEU A 460 -6.97 0.83 -2.51
CA LEU A 460 -6.76 0.52 -3.93
C LEU A 460 -5.71 1.45 -4.56
N LYS A 461 -5.80 2.77 -4.31
CA LYS A 461 -4.80 3.72 -4.80
C LYS A 461 -3.41 3.42 -4.22
N THR A 462 -3.32 3.20 -2.92
CA THR A 462 -2.06 3.00 -2.21
C THR A 462 -1.36 1.72 -2.64
N VAL A 463 -2.08 0.59 -2.64
CA VAL A 463 -1.54 -0.73 -2.97
C VAL A 463 -1.08 -0.81 -4.43
N VAL A 464 -1.88 -0.29 -5.36
CA VAL A 464 -1.48 -0.23 -6.78
C VAL A 464 -0.25 0.66 -6.95
N SER A 465 -0.21 1.81 -6.29
CA SER A 465 0.94 2.72 -6.38
C SER A 465 2.23 2.10 -5.80
N ILE A 466 2.12 1.40 -4.67
CA ILE A 466 3.26 0.64 -4.10
C ILE A 466 3.70 -0.46 -5.06
N GLY A 467 2.76 -1.24 -5.58
CA GLY A 467 3.03 -2.33 -6.53
C GLY A 467 3.78 -1.86 -7.78
N VAL A 468 3.32 -0.76 -8.37
CA VAL A 468 3.98 -0.14 -9.53
C VAL A 468 5.38 0.36 -9.16
N ARG A 469 5.57 1.02 -8.02
CA ARG A 469 6.91 1.44 -7.58
C ARG A 469 7.86 0.26 -7.37
N ILE A 470 7.39 -0.84 -6.78
CA ILE A 470 8.19 -2.06 -6.61
C ILE A 470 8.64 -2.58 -7.97
N LEU A 471 7.73 -2.66 -8.94
CA LEU A 471 8.03 -3.07 -10.32
C LEU A 471 9.07 -2.16 -11.00
N GLN A 472 9.03 -0.84 -10.73
CA GLN A 472 9.96 0.14 -11.27
C GLN A 472 11.33 0.15 -10.57
N SER A 473 11.37 -0.10 -9.27
CA SER A 473 12.59 -0.06 -8.45
C SER A 473 13.50 -1.28 -8.60
N ALA A 474 12.99 -2.38 -9.16
CA ALA A 474 13.80 -3.52 -9.55
C ALA A 474 14.62 -3.16 -10.81
N PRO A 475 15.97 -3.29 -10.81
CA PRO A 475 16.87 -2.59 -11.73
C PRO A 475 16.50 -2.71 -13.21
N VAL A 476 15.91 -1.63 -13.75
CA VAL A 476 15.68 -1.44 -15.18
C VAL A 476 16.76 -0.51 -15.71
N LEU A 477 17.80 -1.07 -16.36
CA LEU A 477 18.54 -0.32 -17.37
C LEU A 477 17.83 -0.55 -18.70
N GLY A 478 16.99 0.40 -19.12
CA GLY A 478 16.55 0.52 -20.51
C GLY A 478 15.30 -0.26 -20.91
N LEU A 479 14.13 0.21 -20.47
CA LEU A 479 12.98 0.31 -21.35
C LEU A 479 12.68 1.80 -21.48
N THR A 480 12.45 2.28 -22.70
CA THR A 480 12.04 3.67 -22.91
C THR A 480 10.77 3.89 -22.12
N THR A 481 10.84 4.87 -21.23
CA THR A 481 9.79 5.22 -20.30
C THR A 481 8.46 5.51 -21.02
N ALA A 482 8.47 5.80 -22.32
CA ALA A 482 7.33 6.17 -23.15
C ALA A 482 6.13 5.18 -23.20
N SER A 483 6.29 3.85 -23.16
CA SER A 483 5.13 2.93 -23.30
C SER A 483 4.37 2.73 -21.98
N LEU A 484 5.10 2.69 -20.87
CA LEU A 484 4.54 2.71 -19.53
C LEU A 484 4.12 4.13 -19.15
N GLU A 485 4.90 5.18 -19.41
CA GLU A 485 4.53 6.59 -19.17
C GLU A 485 3.32 7.04 -19.99
N SER A 486 3.18 6.65 -21.27
CA SER A 486 2.00 7.03 -22.05
C SER A 486 0.74 6.31 -21.58
N MET A 487 0.86 5.14 -20.93
CA MET A 487 -0.26 4.41 -20.32
C MET A 487 -0.50 4.83 -18.85
N MET A 488 0.54 5.32 -18.16
CA MET A 488 0.58 5.77 -16.77
C MET A 488 0.32 7.28 -16.59
N MET A 489 0.48 8.10 -17.63
CA MET A 489 0.11 9.53 -17.63
C MET A 489 -1.39 9.71 -17.36
N SER A 490 -2.21 8.69 -17.67
CA SER A 490 -3.62 8.65 -17.29
C SER A 490 -3.88 8.15 -15.85
N PHE A 491 -2.88 7.59 -15.15
CA PHE A 491 -3.00 7.06 -13.78
C PHE A 491 -2.27 7.90 -12.70
N LEU A 492 -1.25 8.68 -13.09
CA LEU A 492 -0.34 9.36 -12.15
C LEU A 492 -0.21 10.88 -12.34
N LEU A 493 -0.82 11.50 -13.36
CA LEU A 493 -0.74 12.95 -13.54
C LEU A 493 -2.12 13.60 -13.73
N THR A 494 -2.79 13.79 -12.59
CA THR A 494 -3.46 15.06 -12.25
C THR A 494 -3.20 15.35 -10.77
N ASN A 495 -2.14 16.12 -10.55
CA ASN A 495 -1.69 16.85 -9.35
C ASN A 495 -1.66 16.12 -7.98
N GLY A 496 -0.43 15.85 -7.54
CA GLY A 496 -0.07 15.48 -6.17
C GLY A 496 1.31 14.84 -6.17
N SER A 497 2.36 15.65 -6.09
CA SER A 497 3.75 15.19 -6.00
C SER A 497 3.91 14.13 -4.90
N PRO A 498 4.73 13.07 -5.09
CA PRO A 498 5.20 12.29 -3.96
C PRO A 498 5.97 13.22 -3.02
N TRP A 499 5.59 13.16 -1.74
CA TRP A 499 6.12 14.03 -0.68
C TRP A 499 7.66 13.88 -0.55
N PRO A 500 8.44 14.97 -0.34
CA PRO A 500 9.91 14.94 -0.34
C PRO A 500 10.57 14.15 0.82
N GLY A 501 9.81 13.69 1.81
CA GLY A 501 10.36 13.05 3.02
C GLY A 501 10.76 11.57 2.89
N ALA A 502 10.53 10.92 1.75
CA ALA A 502 10.88 9.50 1.55
C ALA A 502 12.31 9.28 1.01
N GLN A 503 13.01 10.34 0.59
CA GLN A 503 14.35 10.24 -0.01
C GLN A 503 15.51 10.44 0.98
N GLU A 504 15.28 11.05 2.15
CA GLU A 504 16.38 11.40 3.08
C GLU A 504 16.61 10.38 4.22
N ALA A 505 15.87 9.27 4.27
CA ALA A 505 16.10 8.21 5.26
C ALA A 505 16.91 7.00 4.74
N MET A 506 17.40 7.04 3.49
CA MET A 506 18.27 6.00 2.90
C MET A 506 19.66 6.53 2.51
N GLY A 507 20.06 7.66 3.09
CA GLY A 507 21.34 8.32 2.89
C GLY A 507 22.06 8.61 4.20
N ALA A 508 22.18 7.62 5.09
CA ALA A 508 23.20 7.52 6.14
C ALA A 508 23.28 6.07 6.62
#